data_AF-A0ABD0YDM0-F1
#
_entry.id   AF-A0ABD0YDM0-F1
#
_cell.length_a   1.000
_cell.length_b   1.000
_cell.length_c   1.000
_cell.angle_alpha   90.00
_cell.angle_beta   90.00
_cell.angle_gamma   90.00
#
_symmetry.space_group_name_H-M   'P 1'
#
loop_
_entity.id
_entity.type
_entity.pdbx_description
1 polymer ?
#
loop_
_entity_poly.entity_id
_entity_poly.type
_entity_poly.pdbx_seq_one_letter_code
_entity_poly.pdbx_strand_id
1 'polypeptide(L)'
;MPVALNEPLNMLQRMCEELEYSELLDKASELSDPYERMVYVAAFAVSSYGSSYFRAGSKPFNPLLGETYECIREDKGFRFISEQVSRDSDWFPAVTSSSGRTWAGRLP
;
A
#
# COMPACT_ATOMS: atom_id res chain seq x y z
N MET A 1 17.66 8.92 16.01
CA MET A 1 16.21 9.18 16.16
C MET A 1 15.74 8.60 17.49
N PRO A 2 15.13 9.38 18.38
CA PRO A 2 14.50 8.86 19.61
C PRO A 2 13.38 7.89 19.26
N VAL A 3 13.36 6.70 19.89
CA VAL A 3 12.33 5.65 19.67
C VAL A 3 10.91 6.16 19.93
N ALA A 4 10.75 7.16 20.81
CA ALA A 4 9.45 7.76 21.15
C ALA A 4 8.81 8.60 20.03
N LEU A 5 9.56 8.94 18.97
CA LEU A 5 9.05 9.67 17.79
C LEU A 5 8.71 8.74 16.61
N ASN A 6 8.97 7.44 16.77
CA ASN A 6 8.68 6.46 15.76
C ASN A 6 7.32 5.81 16.05
N GLU A 7 6.50 5.67 15.04
CA GLU A 7 5.32 4.81 15.12
C GLU A 7 5.77 3.34 15.23
N PRO A 8 5.03 2.45 15.91
CA PRO A 8 5.36 1.03 16.04
C PRO A 8 5.11 0.25 14.73
N LEU A 9 5.38 0.87 13.59
CA LEU A 9 5.18 0.33 12.26
C LEU A 9 6.39 0.63 11.39
N ASN A 10 6.72 -0.35 10.55
CA ASN A 10 7.80 -0.23 9.59
C ASN A 10 7.29 0.36 8.27
N MET A 11 8.17 0.98 7.47
CA MET A 11 7.77 1.58 6.19
C MET A 11 7.06 0.58 5.25
N LEU A 12 7.50 -0.68 5.25
CA LEU A 12 6.88 -1.76 4.47
C LEU A 12 5.43 -2.03 4.88
N GLN A 13 5.13 -1.93 6.19
CA GLN A 13 3.78 -2.07 6.71
C GLN A 13 2.92 -0.86 6.34
N ARG A 14 3.51 0.34 6.33
CA ARG A 14 2.82 1.57 5.90
C ARG A 14 2.39 1.50 4.44
N MET A 15 3.20 0.91 3.56
CA MET A 15 2.79 0.65 2.17
C MET A 15 1.61 -0.33 2.09
N CYS A 16 1.51 -1.28 3.01
CA CYS A 16 0.35 -2.18 3.07
C CYS A 16 -0.93 -1.46 3.54
N GLU A 17 -0.82 -0.40 4.35
CA GLU A 17 -1.97 0.40 4.76
C GLU A 17 -2.60 1.16 3.58
N GLU A 18 -1.85 1.45 2.51
CA GLU A 18 -2.43 2.06 1.29
C GLU A 18 -3.47 1.15 0.61
N LEU A 19 -3.38 -0.16 0.84
CA LEU A 19 -4.35 -1.16 0.35
C LEU A 19 -5.55 -1.35 1.29
N GLU A 20 -5.74 -0.48 2.29
CA GLU A 20 -6.89 -0.55 3.18
C GLU A 20 -8.21 -0.49 2.39
N TYR A 21 -8.29 0.35 1.36
CA TYR A 21 -9.49 0.50 0.54
C TYR A 21 -9.41 -0.28 -0.79
N SER A 22 -8.79 -1.46 -0.79
CA SER A 22 -8.66 -2.33 -1.96
C SER A 22 -10.00 -2.68 -2.64
N GLU A 23 -11.09 -2.66 -1.88
CA GLU A 23 -12.47 -2.85 -2.35
C GLU A 23 -12.90 -1.84 -3.42
N LEU A 24 -12.26 -0.67 -3.50
CA LEU A 24 -12.47 0.28 -4.60
C LEU A 24 -11.91 -0.24 -5.92
N LEU A 25 -10.79 -0.97 -5.89
CA LEU A 25 -10.20 -1.62 -7.08
C LEU A 25 -11.04 -2.81 -7.52
N ASP A 26 -11.63 -3.54 -6.56
CA ASP A 26 -12.56 -4.64 -6.86
C ASP A 26 -13.77 -4.10 -7.63
N LYS A 27 -14.41 -3.04 -7.14
CA LYS A 27 -15.52 -2.37 -7.82
C LYS A 27 -15.11 -1.82 -9.18
N ALA A 28 -13.93 -1.20 -9.27
CA ALA A 28 -13.39 -0.70 -10.54
C ALA A 28 -13.23 -1.82 -11.58
N SER A 29 -12.92 -3.05 -11.15
CA SER A 29 -12.73 -4.21 -12.03
C SER A 29 -14.03 -4.81 -12.58
N GLU A 30 -15.16 -4.57 -11.90
CA GLU A 30 -16.49 -5.03 -12.32
C GLU A 30 -17.14 -4.08 -13.34
N LEU A 31 -16.68 -2.83 -13.41
CA LEU A 31 -17.23 -1.80 -14.28
C LEU A 31 -16.71 -1.95 -15.72
N SER A 32 -17.66 -1.97 -16.66
CA SER A 32 -17.38 -2.03 -18.09
C SER A 32 -16.98 -0.67 -18.67
N ASP A 33 -17.53 0.43 -18.14
CA ASP A 33 -17.21 1.79 -18.59
C ASP A 33 -15.81 2.21 -18.12
N PRO A 34 -14.87 2.54 -19.04
CA PRO A 34 -13.54 3.04 -18.67
C PRO A 34 -13.56 4.34 -17.86
N TYR A 35 -14.56 5.22 -18.02
CA TYR A 35 -14.60 6.49 -17.27
C TYR A 35 -14.97 6.26 -15.82
N GLU A 36 -15.99 5.45 -15.54
CA GLU A 36 -16.36 5.08 -14.18
C GLU A 36 -15.22 4.32 -13.49
N ARG A 37 -14.56 3.40 -14.20
CA ARG A 37 -13.38 2.69 -13.69
C ARG A 37 -12.27 3.66 -13.25
N MET A 38 -12.01 4.70 -14.05
CA MET A 38 -11.02 5.73 -13.70
C MET A 38 -11.39 6.50 -12.43
N VAL A 39 -12.68 6.80 -12.22
CA VAL A 39 -13.16 7.49 -11.01
C VAL A 39 -12.87 6.65 -9.76
N TYR A 40 -13.10 5.34 -9.80
CA TYR A 40 -12.80 4.46 -8.67
C TYR A 40 -11.29 4.31 -8.41
N VAL A 41 -10.48 4.25 -9.47
CA VAL A 41 -9.01 4.24 -9.32
C VAL A 41 -8.50 5.56 -8.73
N ALA A 42 -9.06 6.70 -9.16
CA ALA A 42 -8.73 8.00 -8.59
C ALA A 42 -9.16 8.11 -7.13
N ALA A 43 -10.36 7.62 -6.79
CA ALA A 43 -10.83 7.57 -5.41
C ALA A 43 -9.93 6.69 -4.53
N PHE A 44 -9.46 5.54 -5.05
CA PHE A 44 -8.49 4.69 -4.37
C PHE A 44 -7.17 5.44 -4.11
N ALA A 45 -6.63 6.12 -5.11
CA ALA A 45 -5.39 6.90 -4.98
C ALA A 45 -5.50 8.05 -3.96
N VAL A 46 -6.69 8.62 -3.76
CA VAL A 46 -6.92 9.65 -2.73
C VAL A 46 -7.13 9.03 -1.35
N SER A 47 -7.79 7.88 -1.29
CA SER A 47 -8.11 7.20 -0.03
C SER A 47 -6.87 6.78 0.77
N SER A 48 -5.77 6.45 0.09
CA SER A 48 -4.49 6.10 0.72
C SER A 48 -3.89 7.25 1.54
N TYR A 49 -4.21 8.51 1.21
CA TYR A 49 -3.76 9.67 1.98
C TYR A 49 -4.56 9.90 3.27
N GLY A 50 -5.74 9.28 3.40
CA GLY A 50 -6.58 9.41 4.59
C GLY A 50 -5.90 8.92 5.87
N SER A 51 -5.13 7.83 5.78
CA SER A 51 -4.36 7.26 6.90
C SER A 51 -3.24 8.19 7.37
N SER A 52 -2.71 9.03 6.47
CA SER A 52 -1.62 9.97 6.77
C SER A 52 -2.08 11.18 7.57
N TYR A 53 -3.36 11.56 7.54
CA TYR A 53 -3.89 12.71 8.27
C TYR A 53 -3.73 12.58 9.79
N PHE A 54 -3.97 11.39 10.35
CA PHE A 54 -3.84 11.14 11.78
C PHE A 54 -2.40 10.88 12.25
N ARG A 55 -1.45 10.73 11.31
CA ARG A 55 -0.06 10.34 11.60
C ARG A 55 0.98 11.30 10.99
N ALA A 56 0.58 12.55 10.72
CA ALA A 56 1.38 13.55 10.01
C ALA A 56 2.73 13.93 10.67
N GLY A 57 3.02 13.44 11.88
CA GLY A 57 4.27 13.72 12.61
C GLY A 57 5.11 12.50 12.99
N SER A 58 4.66 11.27 12.72
CA SER A 58 5.37 10.06 13.14
C SER A 58 6.14 9.45 11.97
N LYS A 59 7.46 9.27 12.13
CA LYS A 59 8.28 8.62 11.11
C LYS A 59 8.17 7.09 11.30
N PRO A 60 7.79 6.32 10.26
CA PRO A 60 7.88 4.87 10.33
C PRO A 60 9.32 4.43 10.62
N PHE A 61 9.47 3.25 11.22
CA PHE A 61 10.79 2.64 11.30
C PHE A 61 11.37 2.49 9.89
N ASN A 62 12.68 2.71 9.79
CA ASN A 62 13.39 2.47 8.55
C ASN A 62 13.72 0.98 8.48
N PRO A 63 13.23 0.25 7.47
CA PRO A 63 13.46 -1.19 7.37
C PRO A 63 14.94 -1.50 7.24
N LEU A 64 15.34 -2.68 7.68
CA LEU A 64 16.67 -3.20 7.37
C LEU A 64 16.77 -3.57 5.89
N LEU A 65 17.99 -3.59 5.34
CA LEU A 65 18.19 -4.02 3.95
C LEU A 65 17.88 -5.52 3.87
N GLY A 66 17.02 -5.91 2.92
CA GLY A 66 16.52 -7.29 2.83
C GLY A 66 15.43 -7.62 3.86
N GLU A 67 14.90 -6.63 4.60
CA GLU A 67 13.70 -6.86 5.39
C GLU A 67 12.50 -7.05 4.46
N THR A 68 11.71 -8.08 4.75
CA THR A 68 10.53 -8.44 3.98
C THR A 68 9.29 -8.32 4.84
N TYR A 69 8.19 -7.85 4.26
CA TYR A 69 6.88 -7.86 4.88
C TYR A 69 5.86 -8.50 3.94
N GLU A 70 5.11 -9.46 4.49
CA GLU A 70 3.97 -10.07 3.81
C GLU A 70 2.67 -9.81 4.57
N CYS A 71 1.60 -9.57 3.84
CA CYS A 71 0.25 -9.44 4.39
C CYS A 71 -0.73 -10.18 3.49
N ILE A 72 -1.35 -11.23 4.04
CA ILE A 72 -2.37 -12.01 3.36
C ILE A 72 -3.69 -11.65 4.00
N ARG A 73 -4.54 -10.95 3.25
CA ARG A 73 -5.88 -10.56 3.68
C ARG A 73 -6.90 -11.39 2.92
N GLU A 74 -7.22 -12.56 3.46
CA GLU A 74 -8.23 -13.45 2.88
C GLU A 74 -9.62 -12.83 2.88
N ASP A 75 -9.90 -11.99 3.89
CA ASP A 75 -11.12 -11.17 4.03
C ASP A 75 -11.30 -10.20 2.86
N LYS A 76 -10.20 -9.58 2.40
CA LYS A 76 -10.20 -8.61 1.30
C LYS A 76 -9.71 -9.21 -0.04
N GLY A 77 -9.38 -10.50 -0.07
CA GLY A 77 -8.99 -11.20 -1.29
C GLY A 77 -7.66 -10.76 -1.92
N PHE A 78 -6.73 -10.15 -1.16
CA PHE A 78 -5.43 -9.74 -1.67
C PHE A 78 -4.24 -10.31 -0.90
N ARG A 79 -3.12 -10.44 -1.60
CA ARG A 79 -1.80 -10.74 -1.03
C ARG A 79 -0.87 -9.58 -1.34
N PHE A 80 -0.17 -9.12 -0.32
CA PHE A 80 0.85 -8.09 -0.39
C PHE A 80 2.20 -8.68 0.02
N ILE A 81 3.23 -8.44 -0.78
CA ILE A 81 4.62 -8.75 -0.45
C ILE A 81 5.44 -7.51 -0.77
N SER A 82 6.32 -7.14 0.17
CA SER A 82 7.24 -6.03 -0.01
C SER A 82 8.62 -6.37 0.55
N GLU A 83 9.66 -5.88 -0.11
CA GLU A 83 11.05 -6.05 0.31
C GLU A 83 11.80 -4.72 0.22
N GLN A 84 12.61 -4.42 1.23
CA GLN A 84 13.54 -3.30 1.20
C GLN A 84 14.80 -3.66 0.40
N VAL A 85 14.92 -3.13 -0.83
CA VAL A 85 16.01 -3.50 -1.76
C VAL A 85 17.21 -2.55 -1.74
N SER A 86 17.09 -1.35 -1.14
CA SER A 86 18.22 -0.44 -0.99
C SER A 86 18.13 0.40 0.29
N ARG A 87 19.30 0.78 0.83
CA ARG A 87 19.45 1.57 2.07
C ARG A 87 19.96 2.99 1.84
N ASP A 88 20.68 3.22 0.74
CA ASP A 88 21.49 4.42 0.52
C ASP A 88 20.77 5.52 -0.27
N SER A 89 19.50 5.33 -0.58
CA SER A 89 18.71 6.26 -1.38
C SER A 89 17.76 7.06 -0.47
N ASP A 90 17.78 8.39 -0.57
CA ASP A 90 16.75 9.28 0.02
C ASP A 90 15.32 8.93 -0.47
N TRP A 91 15.23 8.15 -1.55
CA TRP A 91 14.03 7.53 -2.06
C TRP A 91 13.89 6.11 -1.52
N PHE A 92 12.81 5.81 -0.80
CA PHE A 92 12.45 4.48 -0.29
C PHE A 92 12.32 3.47 -1.44
N PRO A 93 13.32 2.63 -1.71
CA PRO A 93 13.25 1.63 -2.76
C PRO A 93 12.75 0.36 -2.08
N ALA A 94 11.43 0.24 -2.00
CA ALA A 94 10.77 -1.01 -1.69
C ALA A 94 10.21 -1.57 -2.99
N VAL A 95 10.50 -2.84 -3.27
CA VAL A 95 9.77 -3.56 -4.31
C VAL A 95 8.52 -4.09 -3.67
N THR A 96 7.37 -3.65 -4.17
CA THR A 96 6.06 -4.02 -3.64
C THR A 96 5.27 -4.71 -4.74
N SER A 97 4.86 -5.94 -4.48
CA SER A 97 3.96 -6.71 -5.33
C SER A 97 2.69 -6.99 -4.56
N SER A 98 1.58 -6.49 -5.08
CA SER A 98 0.24 -6.80 -4.57
C SER A 98 -0.56 -7.49 -5.67
N SER A 99 -1.24 -8.58 -5.30
CA SER A 99 -2.12 -9.33 -6.21
C SER A 99 -3.46 -9.55 -5.54
N GLY A 100 -4.51 -8.92 -6.07
CA GLY A 100 -5.90 -9.20 -5.73
C GLY A 100 -6.52 -10.16 -6.73
N ARG A 101 -7.47 -10.99 -6.27
CA ARG A 101 -8.15 -12.00 -7.11
C ARG A 101 -8.84 -11.42 -8.35
N THR A 102 -9.20 -10.15 -8.31
CA THR A 102 -10.11 -9.44 -9.23
C THR A 102 -9.36 -8.45 -10.14
N TRP A 103 -8.33 -7.76 -9.61
CA TRP A 103 -7.63 -6.69 -10.32
C TRP A 103 -6.22 -7.04 -10.80
N ALA A 104 -5.63 -8.16 -10.37
CA ALA A 104 -4.34 -8.63 -10.89
C ALA A 104 -4.47 -9.03 -12.38
N GLY A 105 -4.22 -8.08 -13.29
CA GLY A 105 -4.25 -8.27 -14.75
C GLY A 105 -5.50 -7.75 -15.49
N ARG A 106 -6.42 -7.07 -14.80
CA ARG A 106 -7.63 -6.46 -15.41
C ARG A 106 -7.64 -4.93 -15.42
N LEU A 107 -6.77 -4.32 -14.63
CA LEU A 107 -6.60 -2.87 -14.65
C LEU A 107 -5.64 -2.48 -15.78
N PRO A 108 -5.94 -1.41 -16.54
CA PRO A 108 -5.16 -0.97 -17.69
C PRO A 108 -3.78 -0.41 -17.32
#